data_AF-A0A4R4X3R2-F1
#
_entry.id   AF-A0A4R4X3R2-F1
#
_cell.length_a   1.000
_cell.length_b   1.000
_cell.length_c   1.000
_cell.angle_alpha   90.00
_cell.angle_beta   90.00
_cell.angle_gamma   90.00
#
_symmetry.space_group_name_H-M   'P 1'
#
loop_
_entity.id
_entity.type
_entity.pdbx_description
1 polymer ?
#
loop_
_entity_poly.entity_id
_entity_poly.type
_entity_poly.pdbx_seq_one_letter_code
_entity_poly.pdbx_strand_id
1 'polypeptide(L)'
;MVRWLTCGAAVLAAAVLAGCSSVAPASGSAPSGVASPTAGGVPTGVASPSPSGAVSVTPSVIATGVTSATPGPGRSGGCADAVAPAGGGFPEVQGTARDAELWGLLFVKETPLHHGDEIKIVWRMTGEGPLHVRATLPDGAAATLVWGPEEHSGSSWRRPGQEWGTGFVFPKPGCWKVELTRTRGSGHVWLPVG
;
A
#
# COMPACT_ATOMS: atom_id res chain seq x y z
N MET A 1 -38.18 35.46 -0.43
CA MET A 1 -39.09 35.35 -1.60
C MET A 1 -38.58 36.29 -2.69
N VAL A 2 -37.86 35.78 -3.68
CA VAL A 2 -37.59 36.49 -4.94
C VAL A 2 -37.68 35.45 -6.05
N ARG A 3 -38.59 35.68 -6.99
CA ARG A 3 -38.88 34.83 -8.14
C ARG A 3 -38.11 35.35 -9.36
N TRP A 4 -37.47 34.39 -10.06
CA TRP A 4 -37.40 34.22 -11.52
C TRP A 4 -36.61 35.26 -12.34
N LEU A 5 -35.67 34.77 -13.16
CA LEU A 5 -35.79 34.85 -14.61
C LEU A 5 -34.99 33.70 -15.24
N THR A 6 -35.71 32.78 -15.87
CA THR A 6 -35.21 31.73 -16.76
C THR A 6 -34.85 32.36 -18.10
N CYS A 7 -33.62 32.19 -18.59
CA CYS A 7 -33.29 32.31 -20.00
C CYS A 7 -33.13 30.91 -20.57
N GLY A 8 -34.11 30.51 -21.38
CA GLY A 8 -33.95 29.41 -22.32
C GLY A 8 -33.22 29.91 -23.56
N ALA A 9 -32.30 29.11 -24.07
CA ALA A 9 -31.99 29.05 -25.48
C ALA A 9 -31.63 27.62 -25.82
N ALA A 10 -32.47 27.07 -26.69
CA ALA A 10 -32.43 25.72 -27.19
C ALA A 10 -31.35 25.56 -28.28
N VAL A 11 -30.75 24.37 -28.28
CA VAL A 11 -30.39 23.53 -29.44
C VAL A 11 -29.51 24.15 -30.53
N LEU A 12 -28.32 23.57 -30.69
CA LEU A 12 -27.81 23.19 -32.00
C LEU A 12 -27.08 21.85 -31.89
N ALA A 13 -27.74 20.81 -32.40
CA ALA A 13 -27.13 19.53 -32.71
C ALA A 13 -26.24 19.71 -33.96
N ALA A 14 -24.99 19.26 -33.86
CA ALA A 14 -24.14 19.02 -35.03
C ALA A 14 -23.55 17.61 -34.87
N ALA A 15 -24.23 16.65 -35.50
CA ALA A 15 -23.67 15.33 -35.79
C ALA A 15 -22.84 15.46 -37.07
N VAL A 16 -21.53 15.20 -37.01
CA VAL A 16 -20.70 15.05 -38.21
C VAL A 16 -19.61 13.99 -37.96
N LEU A 17 -19.83 12.85 -38.63
CA LEU A 17 -18.87 11.96 -39.29
C LEU A 17 -17.84 11.17 -38.46
N ALA A 18 -18.17 9.89 -38.30
CA ALA A 18 -17.39 8.73 -38.78
C ALA A 18 -15.87 8.93 -38.98
N GLY A 19 -15.09 8.35 -38.08
CA GLY A 19 -13.68 8.03 -38.27
C GLY A 19 -13.38 6.65 -37.68
N CYS A 20 -13.67 5.60 -38.45
CA CYS A 20 -13.19 4.26 -38.17
C CYS A 20 -11.69 4.19 -38.53
N SER A 21 -10.82 4.08 -37.53
CA SER A 21 -9.43 3.68 -37.75
C SER A 21 -9.14 2.44 -36.91
N SER A 22 -9.46 1.29 -37.50
CA SER A 22 -9.03 -0.03 -37.05
C SER A 22 -7.54 -0.17 -37.35
N VAL A 23 -6.67 -0.09 -36.33
CA VAL A 23 -5.28 -0.52 -36.47
C VAL A 23 -5.20 -1.99 -36.08
N ALA A 24 -4.72 -2.79 -37.03
CA ALA A 24 -4.69 -4.24 -37.02
C ALA A 24 -3.85 -4.85 -35.88
N PRO A 25 -4.19 -6.07 -35.42
CA PRO A 25 -3.34 -6.83 -34.52
C PRO A 25 -2.12 -7.37 -35.27
N ALA A 26 -0.92 -7.13 -34.74
CA ALA A 26 0.30 -7.79 -35.20
C ALA A 26 0.26 -9.27 -34.78
N SER A 27 -0.02 -10.15 -35.74
CA SER A 27 0.22 -11.58 -35.64
C SER A 27 1.73 -11.84 -35.67
N GLY A 28 2.27 -12.35 -34.57
CA GLY A 28 3.66 -12.77 -34.43
C GLY A 28 3.74 -14.24 -34.06
N SER A 29 4.10 -15.05 -35.06
CA SER A 29 4.22 -16.50 -35.11
C SER A 29 4.92 -17.20 -33.93
N ALA A 30 4.32 -18.31 -33.50
CA ALA A 30 4.98 -19.37 -32.75
C ALA A 30 5.92 -20.19 -33.68
N PRO A 31 7.06 -20.69 -33.18
CA PRO A 31 7.72 -21.83 -33.77
C PRO A 31 7.24 -23.14 -33.11
N SER A 32 6.78 -24.06 -33.97
CA SER A 32 6.67 -25.50 -33.69
C SER A 32 8.03 -26.19 -33.81
N GLY A 33 8.22 -27.26 -33.05
CA GLY A 33 9.33 -28.22 -33.17
C GLY A 33 9.96 -28.46 -31.79
N VAL A 34 10.17 -29.67 -31.28
CA VAL A 34 10.27 -31.00 -31.91
C VAL A 34 9.89 -32.06 -30.86
N ALA A 35 9.32 -33.16 -31.34
CA ALA A 35 8.93 -34.33 -30.56
C ALA A 35 10.12 -35.16 -30.03
N SER A 36 9.77 -36.08 -29.12
CA SER A 36 10.55 -37.03 -28.30
C SER A 36 11.62 -37.90 -28.98
N PRO A 37 12.42 -38.63 -28.16
CA PRO A 37 12.13 -40.07 -28.03
C PRO A 37 12.18 -40.64 -26.59
N THR A 38 11.17 -41.49 -26.35
CA THR A 38 11.08 -42.83 -25.73
C THR A 38 12.17 -43.41 -24.80
N ALA A 39 11.63 -44.22 -23.87
CA ALA A 39 12.20 -45.35 -23.11
C ALA A 39 13.01 -44.98 -21.85
N GLY A 40 12.82 -45.59 -20.69
CA GLY A 40 12.10 -46.79 -20.28
C GLY A 40 12.82 -47.31 -19.04
N GLY A 41 12.09 -47.76 -18.00
CA GLY A 41 12.72 -48.38 -16.84
C GLY A 41 11.94 -48.20 -15.54
N VAL A 42 11.01 -49.12 -15.29
CA VAL A 42 10.55 -49.45 -13.93
C VAL A 42 11.61 -50.35 -13.28
N PRO A 43 11.89 -50.17 -11.98
CA PRO A 43 11.83 -51.34 -11.12
C PRO A 43 11.00 -51.10 -9.85
N THR A 44 10.20 -52.12 -9.56
CA THR A 44 9.46 -52.43 -8.34
C THR A 44 10.36 -52.79 -7.15
N GLY A 45 9.89 -52.46 -5.94
CA GLY A 45 10.26 -53.11 -4.67
C GLY A 45 11.32 -52.34 -3.87
N VAL A 46 11.30 -52.26 -2.54
CA VAL A 46 10.63 -53.06 -1.50
C VAL A 46 10.57 -52.24 -0.18
N ALA A 47 9.44 -52.36 0.52
CA ALA A 47 9.15 -52.24 1.96
C ALA A 47 9.85 -51.23 2.92
N SER A 48 8.99 -50.65 3.79
CA SER A 48 9.26 -50.02 5.10
C SER A 48 10.06 -50.89 6.08
N PRO A 49 10.68 -50.26 7.10
CA PRO A 49 9.97 -50.13 8.38
C PRO A 49 10.13 -48.78 9.09
N SER A 50 9.09 -48.36 9.83
CA SER A 50 9.20 -47.42 10.95
C SER A 50 9.97 -48.04 12.12
N PRO A 51 10.66 -47.21 12.91
CA PRO A 51 10.43 -47.28 14.35
C PRO A 51 10.18 -45.90 14.99
N SER A 52 9.24 -45.94 15.94
CA SER A 52 8.95 -44.92 16.93
C SER A 52 10.19 -44.43 17.66
N GLY A 53 10.27 -43.12 17.88
CA GLY A 53 11.25 -42.48 18.74
C GLY A 53 10.72 -41.16 19.28
N ALA A 54 9.83 -41.25 20.28
CA ALA A 54 9.48 -40.11 21.09
C ALA A 54 10.67 -39.76 21.99
N VAL A 55 11.16 -38.52 21.92
CA VAL A 55 11.93 -37.90 23.01
C VAL A 55 11.55 -36.43 23.08
N SER A 56 10.67 -36.16 24.04
CA SER A 56 10.39 -34.84 24.57
C SER A 56 11.65 -34.36 25.31
N VAL A 57 12.22 -33.24 24.88
CA VAL A 57 13.30 -32.57 25.63
C VAL A 57 12.98 -31.09 25.70
N THR A 58 12.42 -30.68 26.83
CA THR A 58 12.28 -29.29 27.26
C THR A 58 13.55 -28.87 27.98
N PRO A 59 14.30 -27.88 27.49
CA PRO A 59 15.19 -27.10 28.34
C PRO A 59 14.45 -25.84 28.81
N SER A 60 14.08 -25.87 30.09
CA SER A 60 13.70 -24.70 30.88
C SER A 60 14.94 -23.83 31.07
N VAL A 61 15.02 -22.70 30.37
CA VAL A 61 16.02 -21.65 30.61
C VAL A 61 15.38 -20.53 31.42
N ILE A 62 15.57 -20.65 32.74
CA ILE A 62 15.93 -19.60 33.70
C ILE A 62 15.61 -18.17 33.25
N ALA A 63 14.49 -17.64 33.75
CA ALA A 63 14.20 -16.22 33.78
C ALA A 63 15.00 -15.57 34.93
N THR A 64 16.06 -14.84 34.60
CA THR A 64 16.69 -13.90 35.54
C THR A 64 17.09 -12.63 34.82
N GLY A 65 16.48 -11.52 35.25
CA GLY A 65 17.07 -10.18 35.15
C GLY A 65 16.78 -9.42 33.87
N VAL A 66 15.67 -8.69 33.83
CA VAL A 66 15.63 -7.40 33.14
C VAL A 66 15.36 -6.32 34.17
N THR A 67 16.41 -5.56 34.42
CA THR A 67 16.47 -4.36 35.25
C THR A 67 15.34 -3.41 34.85
N SER A 68 14.57 -2.97 35.84
CA SER A 68 13.57 -1.90 35.70
C SER A 68 14.23 -0.66 35.10
N ALA A 69 13.97 -0.38 33.83
CA ALA A 69 14.33 0.88 33.22
C ALA A 69 13.37 1.95 33.74
N THR A 70 13.92 2.93 34.46
CA THR A 70 13.24 4.17 34.85
C THR A 70 12.63 4.83 33.61
N PRO A 71 11.30 5.09 33.56
CA PRO A 71 10.71 5.82 32.45
C PRO A 71 11.23 7.26 32.45
N GLY A 72 11.96 7.63 31.39
CA GLY A 72 12.25 9.02 31.06
C GLY A 72 10.97 9.79 30.69
N PRO A 73 11.03 11.13 30.59
CA PRO A 73 9.87 11.96 30.29
C PRO A 73 9.19 11.49 28.99
N GLY A 74 7.87 11.31 29.06
CA GLY A 74 7.10 10.41 28.22
C GLY A 74 7.12 10.71 26.72
N ARG A 75 7.48 9.69 25.94
CA ARG A 75 7.13 9.58 24.52
C ARG A 75 5.61 9.41 24.40
N SER A 76 4.98 10.21 23.57
CA SER A 76 3.64 9.94 23.04
C SER A 76 3.64 8.62 22.27
N GLY A 77 3.39 7.51 22.97
CA GLY A 77 2.65 6.34 22.47
C GLY A 77 3.02 5.71 21.11
N GLY A 78 4.25 5.83 20.60
CA GLY A 78 4.69 5.11 19.40
C GLY A 78 4.08 5.59 18.07
N CYS A 79 3.34 6.69 18.05
CA CYS A 79 2.91 7.30 16.79
C CYS A 79 4.03 8.18 16.24
N ALA A 80 4.41 7.97 14.99
CA ALA A 80 5.41 8.82 14.35
C ALA A 80 4.80 10.21 14.09
N ASP A 81 5.54 11.26 14.42
CA ASP A 81 5.17 12.61 14.03
C ASP A 81 5.55 12.82 12.56
N ALA A 82 4.59 13.28 11.74
CA ALA A 82 4.92 13.74 10.40
C ALA A 82 5.75 15.03 10.51
N VAL A 83 6.76 15.17 9.64
CA VAL A 83 7.66 16.31 9.67
C VAL A 83 7.41 17.15 8.43
N ALA A 84 7.07 18.43 8.63
CA ALA A 84 7.02 19.39 7.54
C ALA A 84 8.44 19.78 7.09
N PRO A 85 8.72 19.87 5.77
CA PRO A 85 9.98 20.39 5.28
C PRO A 85 10.23 21.83 5.77
N ALA A 86 11.46 22.15 6.16
CA ALA A 86 11.87 23.52 6.46
C ALA A 86 11.81 24.36 5.17
N GLY A 87 10.88 25.31 5.08
CA GLY A 87 10.73 26.19 3.92
C GLY A 87 9.36 26.19 3.22
N GLY A 88 8.36 25.51 3.80
CA GLY A 88 7.02 25.42 3.23
C GLY A 88 6.86 24.17 2.36
N GLY A 89 5.71 23.52 2.48
CA GLY A 89 5.44 22.23 1.84
C GLY A 89 4.42 21.44 2.65
N PHE A 90 3.99 20.33 2.08
CA PHE A 90 3.13 19.37 2.76
C PHE A 90 3.95 18.53 3.75
N PRO A 91 3.41 18.16 4.94
CA PRO A 91 4.08 17.25 5.85
C PRO A 91 4.45 15.92 5.19
N GLU A 92 5.61 15.40 5.54
CA GLU A 92 6.10 14.11 5.08
C GLU A 92 6.24 13.11 6.24
N VAL A 93 6.03 11.83 5.93
CA VAL A 93 6.28 10.72 6.85
C VAL A 93 7.15 9.68 6.15
N GLN A 94 8.23 9.27 6.81
CA GLN A 94 9.01 8.12 6.38
C GLN A 94 8.44 6.85 6.99
N GLY A 95 8.21 5.83 6.15
CA GLY A 95 7.74 4.53 6.60
C GLY A 95 8.87 3.61 7.05
N THR A 96 8.50 2.61 7.86
CA THR A 96 9.35 1.45 8.13
C THR A 96 9.01 0.36 7.13
N ALA A 97 10.00 -0.13 6.38
CA ALA A 97 9.79 -1.07 5.29
C ALA A 97 10.81 -2.21 5.27
N ARG A 98 10.44 -3.30 4.59
CA ARG A 98 11.26 -4.48 4.28
C ARG A 98 11.30 -4.60 2.75
N ASP A 99 12.50 -4.74 2.20
CA ASP A 99 12.75 -4.87 0.75
C ASP A 99 12.12 -3.74 -0.10
N ALA A 100 11.90 -2.59 0.53
CA ALA A 100 11.38 -1.38 -0.07
C ALA A 100 11.82 -0.15 0.75
N GLU A 101 11.74 1.01 0.13
CA GLU A 101 11.65 2.31 0.79
C GLU A 101 10.22 2.81 0.71
N LEU A 102 9.76 3.53 1.73
CA LEU A 102 8.39 4.01 1.82
C LEU A 102 8.36 5.43 2.37
N TRP A 103 7.65 6.31 1.68
CA TRP A 103 7.40 7.70 2.08
C TRP A 103 5.96 8.10 1.77
N GLY A 104 5.39 8.97 2.59
CA GLY A 104 4.09 9.59 2.37
C GLY A 104 4.19 11.12 2.45
N LEU A 105 3.55 11.80 1.50
CA LEU A 105 3.34 13.25 1.47
C LEU A 105 1.87 13.53 1.78
N LEU A 106 1.62 14.17 2.91
CA LEU A 106 0.28 14.37 3.47
C LEU A 106 -0.27 15.71 2.95
N PHE A 107 -1.30 15.70 2.11
CA PHE A 107 -1.90 16.93 1.55
C PHE A 107 -2.78 17.65 2.59
N VAL A 108 -2.16 18.05 3.69
CA VAL A 108 -2.75 18.77 4.82
C VAL A 108 -1.87 19.94 5.20
N LYS A 109 -2.44 20.93 5.91
CA LYS A 109 -1.67 22.09 6.39
C LYS A 109 -0.78 21.74 7.57
N GLU A 110 -1.30 20.93 8.48
CA GLU A 110 -0.64 20.55 9.72
C GLU A 110 -1.08 19.16 10.17
N THR A 111 -0.34 18.60 11.11
CA THR A 111 -0.68 17.34 11.79
C THR A 111 -0.94 17.61 13.28
N PRO A 112 -1.80 16.84 13.94
CA PRO A 112 -2.43 15.59 13.50
C PRO A 112 -3.48 15.77 12.40
N LEU A 113 -3.72 14.72 11.62
CA LEU A 113 -4.77 14.71 10.60
C LEU A 113 -6.14 14.82 11.28
N HIS A 114 -7.09 15.55 10.69
CA HIS A 114 -8.44 15.59 11.21
C HIS A 114 -9.22 14.32 10.84
N HIS A 115 -9.84 13.68 11.82
CA HIS A 115 -10.78 12.60 11.54
C HIS A 115 -12.03 13.12 10.81
N GLY A 116 -12.67 12.27 10.02
CA GLY A 116 -13.85 12.61 9.22
C GLY A 116 -13.54 13.33 7.90
N ASP A 117 -12.40 14.02 7.82
CA ASP A 117 -11.93 14.64 6.58
C ASP A 117 -11.42 13.60 5.58
N GLU A 118 -11.58 13.89 4.28
CA GLU A 118 -10.86 13.18 3.23
C GLU A 118 -9.43 13.69 3.15
N ILE A 119 -8.49 12.81 3.47
CA ILE A 119 -7.05 13.08 3.44
C ILE A 119 -6.46 12.48 2.18
N LYS A 120 -5.97 13.34 1.29
CA LYS A 120 -5.11 12.91 0.18
C LYS A 120 -3.71 12.62 0.70
N ILE A 121 -3.19 11.46 0.35
CA ILE A 121 -1.80 11.09 0.61
C ILE A 121 -1.15 10.64 -0.70
N VAL A 122 0.02 11.19 -1.00
CA VAL A 122 0.86 10.72 -2.11
C VAL A 122 1.97 9.85 -1.54
N TRP A 123 2.09 8.64 -2.05
CA TRP A 123 3.06 7.66 -1.62
C TRP A 123 4.20 7.55 -2.61
N ARG A 124 5.40 7.32 -2.08
CA ARG A 124 6.57 6.87 -2.84
C ARG A 124 7.01 5.55 -2.24
N MET A 125 6.99 4.50 -3.04
CA MET A 125 7.39 3.17 -2.59
C MET A 125 8.21 2.46 -3.67
N THR A 126 9.40 1.99 -3.32
CA THR A 126 10.19 1.13 -4.22
C THR A 126 9.60 -0.30 -4.24
N GLY A 127 9.98 -1.08 -5.25
CA GLY A 127 9.42 -2.42 -5.49
C GLY A 127 8.62 -2.48 -6.79
N GLU A 128 8.00 -3.63 -7.05
CA GLU A 128 7.32 -3.93 -8.33
C GLU A 128 5.84 -4.28 -8.15
N GLY A 129 5.10 -4.23 -9.26
CA GLY A 129 3.69 -4.64 -9.33
C GLY A 129 2.72 -3.51 -8.99
N PRO A 130 1.47 -3.84 -8.61
CA PRO A 130 0.51 -2.88 -8.07
C PRO A 130 0.81 -2.54 -6.61
N LEU A 131 0.35 -1.37 -6.15
CA LEU A 131 0.36 -1.01 -4.74
C LEU A 131 -0.97 -1.41 -4.08
N HIS A 132 -0.88 -2.05 -2.93
CA HIS A 132 -2.02 -2.26 -2.05
C HIS A 132 -1.84 -1.46 -0.76
N VAL A 133 -2.93 -0.95 -0.22
CA VAL A 133 -2.92 -0.12 0.99
C VAL A 133 -4.09 -0.46 1.88
N ARG A 134 -3.87 -0.37 3.19
CA ARG A 134 -4.93 -0.39 4.19
C ARG A 134 -4.52 0.44 5.40
N ALA A 135 -5.47 1.15 6.00
CA ALA A 135 -5.24 1.85 7.26
C ALA A 135 -6.12 1.29 8.37
N THR A 136 -5.52 0.97 9.52
CA THR A 136 -6.19 0.35 10.67
C THR A 136 -5.72 0.87 12.01
N LEU A 137 -6.62 0.84 12.99
CA LEU A 137 -6.28 0.96 14.41
C LEU A 137 -6.09 -0.41 15.08
N PRO A 138 -5.42 -0.47 16.24
CA PRO A 138 -5.26 -1.72 17.00
C PRO A 138 -6.58 -2.39 17.42
N ASP A 139 -7.65 -1.62 17.56
CA ASP A 139 -8.99 -2.13 17.89
C ASP A 139 -9.76 -2.70 16.68
N GLY A 140 -9.12 -2.75 15.51
CA GLY A 140 -9.68 -3.29 14.28
C GLY A 140 -10.50 -2.29 13.45
N ALA A 141 -10.68 -1.05 13.91
CA ALA A 141 -11.28 -0.01 13.08
C ALA A 141 -10.44 0.21 11.81
N ALA A 142 -11.10 0.38 10.67
CA ALA A 142 -10.46 0.61 9.37
C ALA A 142 -10.84 1.99 8.83
N ALA A 143 -9.90 2.66 8.17
CA ALA A 143 -10.19 3.87 7.43
C ALA A 143 -10.91 3.49 6.12
N THR A 144 -11.73 4.40 5.61
CA THR A 144 -12.34 4.23 4.29
C THR A 144 -11.36 4.71 3.23
N LEU A 145 -10.99 3.84 2.31
CA LEU A 145 -10.26 4.22 1.10
C LEU A 145 -11.29 4.71 0.07
N VAL A 146 -11.45 6.04 -0.04
CA VAL A 146 -12.48 6.64 -0.90
C VAL A 146 -12.10 6.62 -2.38
N TRP A 147 -10.80 6.63 -2.66
CA TRP A 147 -10.23 6.41 -3.99
C TRP A 147 -8.77 5.92 -3.90
N GLY A 148 -8.27 5.34 -4.99
CA GLY A 148 -6.93 4.76 -5.09
C GLY A 148 -6.81 3.31 -4.61
N PRO A 149 -5.57 2.75 -4.57
CA PRO A 149 -4.32 3.38 -5.00
C PRO A 149 -4.28 3.63 -6.51
N GLU A 150 -4.01 4.87 -6.91
CA GLU A 150 -3.83 5.27 -8.31
C GLU A 150 -2.35 5.53 -8.59
N GLU A 151 -1.80 4.93 -9.64
CA GLU A 151 -0.42 5.18 -10.05
C GLU A 151 -0.29 6.52 -10.77
N HIS A 152 0.81 7.24 -10.51
CA HIS A 152 1.15 8.47 -11.19
C HIS A 152 2.51 8.37 -11.89
N SER A 153 2.65 9.04 -13.03
CA SER A 153 3.92 9.15 -13.77
C SER A 153 5.00 9.93 -13.01
N GLY A 154 4.63 10.57 -11.89
CA GLY A 154 5.51 11.30 -10.97
C GLY A 154 5.18 12.78 -10.83
N SER A 155 5.84 13.42 -9.86
CA SER A 155 5.69 14.84 -9.54
C SER A 155 7.06 15.52 -9.38
N SER A 156 7.10 16.77 -8.89
CA SER A 156 8.32 17.43 -8.43
C SER A 156 8.79 16.92 -7.06
N TRP A 157 7.98 16.17 -6.31
CA TRP A 157 8.36 15.59 -5.03
C TRP A 157 9.35 14.43 -5.23
N ARG A 158 10.49 14.49 -4.56
CA ARG A 158 11.63 13.58 -4.77
C ARG A 158 11.81 12.63 -3.60
N ARG A 159 11.31 11.40 -3.76
CA ARG A 159 11.64 10.23 -2.92
C ARG A 159 11.79 8.98 -3.79
N PRO A 160 12.51 7.94 -3.33
CA PRO A 160 12.66 6.71 -4.09
C PRO A 160 11.34 5.98 -4.34
N GLY A 161 11.23 5.37 -5.53
CA GLY A 161 10.09 4.51 -5.90
C GLY A 161 9.05 5.17 -6.82
N GLN A 162 8.09 4.37 -7.27
CA GLN A 162 6.94 4.84 -8.05
C GLN A 162 6.01 5.69 -7.18
N GLU A 163 5.28 6.59 -7.82
CA GLU A 163 4.36 7.50 -7.15
C GLU A 163 2.94 6.98 -7.22
N TRP A 164 2.23 7.03 -6.09
CA TRP A 164 0.85 6.56 -5.96
C TRP A 164 0.02 7.57 -5.18
N GLY A 165 -1.26 7.71 -5.48
CA GLY A 165 -2.21 8.53 -4.73
C GLY A 165 -3.26 7.70 -4.02
N THR A 166 -3.67 8.12 -2.82
CA THR A 166 -4.86 7.59 -2.12
C THR A 166 -5.65 8.71 -1.46
N GLY A 167 -6.96 8.51 -1.33
CA GLY A 167 -7.83 9.31 -0.46
C GLY A 167 -8.34 8.46 0.68
N PHE A 168 -8.10 8.89 1.92
CA PHE A 168 -8.58 8.20 3.11
C PHE A 168 -9.53 9.08 3.92
N VAL A 169 -10.59 8.47 4.44
CA VAL A 169 -11.37 9.04 5.54
C VAL A 169 -11.12 8.20 6.79
N PHE A 170 -10.53 8.83 7.81
CA PHE A 170 -10.30 8.21 9.11
C PHE A 170 -11.52 8.46 10.01
N PRO A 171 -12.28 7.43 10.43
CA PRO A 171 -13.56 7.62 11.10
C PRO A 171 -13.45 8.14 12.54
N LYS A 172 -12.27 8.04 13.16
CA LYS A 172 -12.06 8.45 14.54
C LYS A 172 -10.59 8.80 14.84
N PRO A 173 -10.32 9.57 15.91
CA PRO A 173 -8.98 9.85 16.37
C PRO A 173 -8.20 8.58 16.74
N GLY A 174 -6.88 8.64 16.63
CA GLY A 174 -5.97 7.56 17.04
C GLY A 174 -4.65 7.56 16.29
N CYS A 175 -3.79 6.60 16.64
CA CYS A 175 -2.55 6.34 15.91
C CYS A 175 -2.79 5.26 14.84
N TRP A 176 -3.04 5.70 13.61
CA TRP A 176 -3.41 4.81 12.52
C TRP A 176 -2.18 4.18 11.88
N LYS A 177 -2.16 2.85 11.78
CA LYS A 177 -1.19 2.13 10.96
C LYS A 177 -1.68 2.14 9.52
N VAL A 178 -0.91 2.71 8.61
CA VAL A 178 -1.14 2.53 7.17
C VAL A 178 -0.12 1.55 6.65
N GLU A 179 -0.59 0.38 6.23
CA GLU A 179 0.24 -0.67 5.64
C GLU A 179 0.19 -0.57 4.12
N LEU A 180 1.37 -0.66 3.50
CA LEU A 180 1.54 -0.64 2.05
C LEU A 180 2.31 -1.88 1.62
N THR A 181 1.82 -2.55 0.58
CA THR A 181 2.50 -3.71 0.00
C THR A 181 2.62 -3.57 -1.50
N ARG A 182 3.70 -4.14 -2.01
CA ARG A 182 4.03 -4.32 -3.42
C ARG A 182 4.15 -5.82 -3.66
N THR A 183 4.36 -6.24 -4.92
CA THR A 183 4.72 -7.64 -5.20
C THR A 183 6.04 -8.01 -4.54
N ARG A 184 7.00 -7.07 -4.51
CA ARG A 184 8.23 -7.18 -3.74
C ARG A 184 8.36 -5.95 -2.84
N GLY A 185 8.35 -6.19 -1.54
CA GLY A 185 8.48 -5.18 -0.52
C GLY A 185 7.16 -4.83 0.16
N SER A 186 7.27 -4.50 1.44
CA SER A 186 6.14 -4.08 2.28
C SER A 186 6.63 -3.07 3.31
N GLY A 187 5.72 -2.23 3.78
CA GLY A 187 6.04 -1.26 4.81
C GLY A 187 4.81 -0.70 5.47
N HIS A 188 5.04 0.16 6.45
CA HIS A 188 3.96 0.92 7.06
C HIS A 188 4.42 2.29 7.53
N VAL A 189 3.46 3.19 7.67
CA VAL A 189 3.59 4.46 8.38
C VAL A 189 2.60 4.49 9.55
N TRP A 190 2.93 5.27 10.57
CA TRP A 190 2.02 5.59 11.66
C TRP A 190 1.57 7.04 11.49
N LEU A 191 0.27 7.29 11.47
CA LEU A 191 -0.31 8.61 11.28
C LEU A 191 -1.12 9.02 12.51
N PRO A 192 -0.80 10.17 13.14
CA PRO A 192 -1.61 10.71 14.21
C PRO A 192 -2.86 11.36 13.62
N VAL A 193 -4.03 10.90 14.07
CA VAL A 193 -5.34 11.46 13.70
C VAL A 193 -6.01 12.00 14.97
N GLY A 194 -6.46 13.26 14.93
CA GLY A 194 -7.07 14.01 16.03
C GLY A 194 -8.50 14.40 15.77
#